data_AF-A0A3M1ZY39-F1
#
_entry.id   AF-A0A3M1ZY39-F1
#
_cell.length_a   1.000
_cell.length_b   1.000
_cell.length_c   1.000
_cell.angle_alpha   90.00
_cell.angle_beta   90.00
_cell.angle_gamma   90.00
#
_symmetry.space_group_name_H-M   'P 1'
#
loop_
_entity.id
_entity.type
_entity.pdbx_description
1 polymer ?
#
loop_
_entity_poly.entity_id
_entity_poly.type
_entity_poly.pdbx_seq_one_letter_code
_entity_poly.pdbx_strand_id
1 'polypeptide(L)'
;MEGSMRSIVHSPPWAIVFALAAFACNGGGDEGRTNTNSASSLTTLTAGDTGGDTDASTSGKASDSSPLLDVGEGSATGNNSGDNMTDGCKKVDLLFVIDDSGSMADEQANLANSVPGFINQIKTQLADTEGYNIGVITSDAYIFNDPACIAEGALVTRTGGPDSSNATCTPFASGLRFMTEQDDLDTKFTCAARVGTGGDGNERPMQTLIAALSDAMAAPGACNEGFLRDDALLVVVIITDEEDDHEIDGCLQQPQPGSSGDPPQWFDAVVAAKDGIESNIVVLSLVGPKPPNACPALDKCTGGIDGAEQATRIIEFTEMFTYGFIGQVCAPSYEPFFQEAVSIIESACDDFVPPG
;
A
#
# COMPACT_ATOMS: atom_id res chain seq x y z
N MET A 1 5.77 73.98 -25.18
CA MET A 1 7.24 73.94 -25.17
C MET A 1 7.64 72.80 -24.25
N GLU A 2 8.43 71.87 -24.81
CA GLU A 2 9.15 70.73 -24.19
C GLU A 2 8.34 69.71 -23.36
N GLY A 3 8.31 68.40 -23.62
CA GLY A 3 9.21 67.54 -24.38
C GLY A 3 9.97 66.60 -23.43
N SER A 4 9.56 65.33 -23.31
CA SER A 4 10.44 64.27 -22.80
C SER A 4 10.01 62.90 -23.31
N MET A 5 10.82 62.36 -24.22
CA MET A 5 10.80 60.98 -24.75
C MET A 5 11.60 60.06 -23.83
N ARG A 6 11.09 58.84 -23.57
CA ARG A 6 11.88 57.61 -23.34
C ARG A 6 11.05 56.43 -23.87
N SER A 7 11.29 56.02 -25.11
CA SER A 7 12.14 54.89 -25.55
C SER A 7 11.59 53.52 -25.14
N ILE A 8 10.91 52.91 -26.10
CA ILE A 8 10.44 51.52 -26.16
C ILE A 8 11.58 50.70 -26.76
N VAL A 9 12.01 49.63 -26.08
CA VAL A 9 12.91 48.62 -26.65
C VAL A 9 12.14 47.32 -26.78
N HIS A 10 11.88 46.92 -28.03
CA HIS A 10 11.44 45.57 -28.39
C HIS A 10 12.66 44.63 -28.43
N SER A 11 12.51 43.39 -27.99
CA SER A 11 13.43 42.29 -28.28
C SER A 11 12.64 41.03 -28.66
N PRO A 12 13.11 40.23 -29.64
CA PRO A 12 12.32 39.21 -30.33
C PRO A 12 12.36 37.83 -29.65
N PRO A 13 11.45 36.91 -30.00
CA PRO A 13 11.43 35.56 -29.44
C PRO A 13 12.42 34.63 -30.17
N TRP A 14 13.22 33.89 -29.42
CA TRP A 14 13.98 32.75 -29.94
C TRP A 14 13.07 31.52 -30.05
N ALA A 15 12.82 31.11 -31.29
CA ALA A 15 12.29 29.79 -31.61
C ALA A 15 13.49 28.82 -31.74
N ILE A 16 13.54 27.80 -30.87
CA ILE A 16 14.47 26.68 -31.02
C ILE A 16 13.71 25.56 -31.73
N VAL A 17 14.15 25.25 -32.95
CA VAL A 17 13.72 24.11 -33.75
C VAL A 17 14.58 22.91 -33.34
N PHE A 18 13.99 21.91 -32.69
CA PHE A 18 14.62 20.60 -32.52
C PHE A 18 14.36 19.74 -33.76
N ALA A 19 15.43 19.42 -34.49
CA ALA A 19 15.42 18.45 -35.57
C ALA A 19 15.58 17.04 -34.97
N LEU A 20 14.52 16.22 -35.09
CA LEU A 20 14.54 14.80 -34.74
C LEU A 20 15.18 14.02 -35.90
N ALA A 21 16.36 13.44 -35.68
CA ALA A 21 16.98 12.49 -36.60
C ALA A 21 16.56 11.07 -36.22
N ALA A 22 15.75 10.44 -37.09
CA ALA A 22 15.40 9.04 -36.97
C ALA A 22 16.58 8.16 -37.42
N PHE A 23 17.13 7.35 -36.51
CA PHE A 23 18.02 6.25 -36.84
C PHE A 23 17.21 4.95 -36.88
N ALA A 24 16.99 4.44 -38.09
CA ALA A 24 16.50 3.09 -38.32
C ALA A 24 17.69 2.15 -38.48
N CYS A 25 17.82 1.15 -37.60
CA CYS A 25 18.71 0.02 -37.81
C CYS A 25 17.88 -1.26 -38.03
N ASN A 26 17.92 -1.69 -39.27
CA ASN A 26 17.46 -2.95 -39.81
C ASN A 26 18.45 -4.07 -39.43
N GLY A 27 17.96 -5.22 -38.96
CA GLY A 27 18.79 -6.37 -38.64
C GLY A 27 17.95 -7.63 -38.44
N GLY A 28 17.39 -8.16 -39.53
CA GLY A 28 16.70 -9.45 -39.55
C GLY A 28 17.62 -10.60 -39.92
N GLY A 29 17.40 -11.74 -39.26
CA GLY A 29 17.52 -13.08 -39.82
C GLY A 29 18.88 -13.77 -39.72
N ASP A 30 19.00 -14.72 -38.79
CA ASP A 30 19.95 -15.82 -38.88
C ASP A 30 19.21 -17.16 -38.72
N GLU A 31 19.22 -17.98 -39.78
CA GLU A 31 18.86 -19.40 -39.77
C GLU A 31 20.15 -20.22 -39.89
N GLY A 32 20.42 -21.14 -38.96
CA GLY A 32 21.70 -21.87 -39.04
C GLY A 32 22.01 -22.99 -38.05
N ARG A 33 21.11 -23.98 -37.90
CA ARG A 33 21.41 -25.44 -37.76
C ARG A 33 22.46 -25.98 -36.74
N THR A 34 21.92 -26.88 -35.88
CA THR A 34 22.38 -28.25 -35.52
C THR A 34 23.70 -28.50 -34.79
N ASN A 35 23.64 -29.04 -33.55
CA ASN A 35 23.93 -30.44 -33.20
C ASN A 35 23.71 -30.67 -31.69
N THR A 36 22.72 -31.46 -31.29
CA THR A 36 22.84 -32.85 -30.78
C THR A 36 23.87 -33.08 -29.67
N ASN A 37 23.38 -33.29 -28.44
CA ASN A 37 23.73 -34.47 -27.64
C ASN A 37 22.63 -34.73 -26.61
N SER A 38 21.92 -35.84 -26.82
CA SER A 38 21.01 -36.47 -25.87
C SER A 38 21.76 -37.52 -25.06
N ALA A 39 21.49 -37.58 -23.75
CA ALA A 39 21.40 -38.81 -22.95
C ALA A 39 20.67 -38.42 -21.64
N SER A 40 19.37 -38.73 -21.50
CA SER A 40 18.80 -39.95 -20.90
C SER A 40 19.15 -40.06 -19.39
N SER A 41 18.23 -40.23 -18.44
CA SER A 41 17.09 -41.16 -18.46
C SER A 41 16.09 -40.83 -17.34
N LEU A 42 14.82 -41.10 -17.60
CA LEU A 42 13.73 -41.14 -16.63
C LEU A 42 13.17 -42.58 -16.58
N THR A 43 12.79 -43.00 -15.38
CA THR A 43 11.66 -43.88 -15.00
C THR A 43 11.83 -45.40 -14.79
N THR A 44 11.47 -45.81 -13.55
CA THR A 44 10.62 -46.95 -13.10
C THR A 44 11.13 -48.41 -13.19
N LEU A 45 10.73 -49.43 -12.40
CA LEU A 45 9.51 -49.80 -11.64
C LEU A 45 9.82 -50.92 -10.56
N THR A 46 9.00 -50.96 -9.48
CA THR A 46 8.36 -52.11 -8.75
C THR A 46 9.15 -53.19 -7.97
N ALA A 47 8.71 -53.54 -6.73
CA ALA A 47 7.68 -54.58 -6.41
C ALA A 47 7.65 -55.01 -4.90
N GLY A 48 6.46 -55.41 -4.38
CA GLY A 48 6.24 -56.28 -3.18
C GLY A 48 5.41 -55.61 -2.05
N ASP A 49 4.09 -55.83 -1.86
CA ASP A 49 3.34 -57.02 -1.32
C ASP A 49 3.52 -57.18 0.23
N THR A 50 2.58 -57.47 1.15
CA THR A 50 1.23 -58.09 1.18
C THR A 50 0.58 -57.92 2.59
N GLY A 51 -0.75 -58.14 2.71
CA GLY A 51 -1.51 -58.67 3.88
C GLY A 51 -1.97 -57.65 4.95
N GLY A 52 -3.26 -57.44 5.25
CA GLY A 52 -4.31 -58.32 5.81
C GLY A 52 -4.75 -57.69 7.17
N ASP A 53 -5.96 -57.67 7.72
CA ASP A 53 -7.26 -58.30 7.46
C ASP A 53 -8.36 -57.49 8.22
N THR A 54 -9.61 -57.82 7.89
CA THR A 54 -10.97 -57.50 8.42
C THR A 54 -11.17 -57.55 9.96
N ASP A 55 -12.21 -57.06 10.66
CA ASP A 55 -13.69 -57.08 10.50
C ASP A 55 -14.32 -56.23 11.67
N ALA A 56 -15.33 -55.38 11.49
CA ALA A 56 -16.79 -55.60 11.63
C ALA A 56 -17.47 -55.19 12.98
N SER A 57 -18.36 -54.19 12.86
CA SER A 57 -19.75 -54.08 13.37
C SER A 57 -20.08 -54.20 14.88
N THR A 58 -20.83 -53.24 15.44
CA THR A 58 -22.31 -53.30 15.63
C THR A 58 -22.84 -52.25 16.63
N SER A 59 -24.01 -51.73 16.28
CA SER A 59 -24.99 -50.84 16.91
C SER A 59 -25.46 -51.17 18.35
N GLY A 60 -25.96 -50.16 19.07
CA GLY A 60 -26.81 -50.33 20.26
C GLY A 60 -27.31 -49.01 20.86
N LYS A 61 -28.57 -48.93 21.26
CA LYS A 61 -29.39 -47.71 21.51
C LYS A 61 -29.90 -47.67 22.97
N ALA A 62 -30.22 -46.45 23.43
CA ALA A 62 -31.32 -46.04 24.35
C ALA A 62 -31.11 -45.92 25.89
N SER A 63 -31.51 -44.72 26.40
CA SER A 63 -32.35 -44.37 27.59
C SER A 63 -31.98 -44.98 28.96
N ASP A 64 -32.01 -44.32 30.14
CA ASP A 64 -32.95 -43.34 30.70
C ASP A 64 -32.48 -42.91 32.13
N SER A 65 -33.14 -41.90 32.69
CA SER A 65 -33.38 -41.60 34.12
C SER A 65 -32.32 -40.94 35.02
N SER A 66 -32.69 -39.72 35.45
CA SER A 66 -32.13 -38.88 36.51
C SER A 66 -32.27 -39.46 37.93
N PRO A 67 -31.66 -38.80 38.93
CA PRO A 67 -32.47 -38.25 40.01
C PRO A 67 -32.16 -36.77 40.35
N LEU A 68 -33.20 -36.09 40.84
CA LEU A 68 -33.31 -34.69 41.27
C LEU A 68 -32.44 -34.33 42.48
N LEU A 69 -31.97 -33.08 42.54
CA LEU A 69 -31.85 -32.28 43.78
C LEU A 69 -32.29 -30.83 43.51
N ASP A 70 -33.23 -30.39 44.34
CA ASP A 70 -33.97 -29.12 44.34
C ASP A 70 -33.27 -28.06 45.24
N VAL A 71 -33.78 -26.82 45.15
CA VAL A 71 -33.77 -25.70 46.09
C VAL A 71 -32.93 -24.48 45.69
N GLY A 72 -33.63 -23.39 45.33
CA GLY A 72 -33.11 -22.03 45.50
C GLY A 72 -33.67 -20.95 44.58
N GLU A 73 -34.98 -20.69 44.60
CA GLU A 73 -35.55 -19.46 44.04
C GLU A 73 -35.11 -18.25 44.88
N GLY A 74 -34.25 -17.42 44.29
CA GLY A 74 -33.77 -16.18 44.88
C GLY A 74 -33.78 -15.07 43.83
N SER A 75 -34.91 -14.37 43.73
CA SER A 75 -34.98 -13.11 43.00
C SER A 75 -34.04 -12.10 43.67
N ALA A 76 -32.95 -11.76 42.98
CA ALA A 76 -32.14 -10.60 43.26
C ALA A 76 -31.84 -9.89 41.94
N THR A 77 -32.46 -8.72 41.79
CA THR A 77 -32.07 -7.66 40.88
C THR A 77 -30.56 -7.43 40.95
N GLY A 78 -29.86 -7.78 39.89
CA GLY A 78 -28.46 -7.44 39.68
C GLY A 78 -28.29 -7.02 38.22
N ASN A 79 -28.32 -5.71 37.99
CA ASN A 79 -27.66 -5.12 36.82
C ASN A 79 -26.20 -5.59 36.85
N ASN A 80 -25.85 -6.50 35.96
CA ASN A 80 -24.47 -6.59 35.48
C ASN A 80 -24.50 -6.13 34.03
N SER A 81 -24.29 -4.83 33.87
CA SER A 81 -23.64 -4.25 32.71
C SER A 81 -22.34 -5.03 32.47
N GLY A 82 -22.40 -5.97 31.53
CA GLY A 82 -21.26 -6.67 30.95
C GLY A 82 -21.16 -6.38 29.46
N ASP A 83 -21.53 -5.17 29.07
CA ASP A 83 -21.45 -4.66 27.71
C ASP A 83 -20.30 -3.65 27.66
N ASN A 84 -19.08 -4.16 27.64
CA ASN A 84 -17.87 -3.33 27.51
C ASN A 84 -16.67 -4.23 27.27
N MET A 85 -16.56 -4.81 26.07
CA MET A 85 -15.32 -5.33 25.43
C MET A 85 -15.64 -6.24 24.21
N THR A 86 -16.45 -5.79 23.24
CA THR A 86 -16.58 -6.53 21.95
C THR A 86 -16.97 -5.66 20.75
N ASP A 87 -17.11 -4.34 20.87
CA ASP A 87 -17.32 -3.52 19.68
C ASP A 87 -15.92 -3.21 19.11
N GLY A 88 -15.47 -4.08 18.21
CA GLY A 88 -14.25 -3.87 17.43
C GLY A 88 -14.30 -2.54 16.65
N CYS A 89 -13.26 -2.27 15.85
CA CYS A 89 -13.13 -1.00 15.14
C CYS A 89 -14.44 -0.61 14.44
N LYS A 90 -14.92 0.62 14.69
CA LYS A 90 -16.09 1.15 13.99
C LYS A 90 -15.70 1.99 12.79
N LYS A 91 -14.45 2.43 12.70
CA LYS A 91 -13.96 3.30 11.64
C LYS A 91 -12.60 2.80 11.20
N VAL A 92 -12.28 3.00 9.93
CA VAL A 92 -10.97 2.63 9.37
C VAL A 92 -10.43 3.77 8.51
N ASP A 93 -9.18 4.16 8.73
CA ASP A 93 -8.46 5.11 7.88
C ASP A 93 -7.40 4.35 7.09
N LEU A 94 -7.56 4.27 5.77
CA LEU A 94 -6.63 3.62 4.86
C LEU A 94 -5.75 4.67 4.20
N LEU A 95 -4.45 4.63 4.46
CA LEU A 95 -3.46 5.52 3.85
C LEU A 95 -2.56 4.73 2.90
N PHE A 96 -2.61 5.06 1.61
CA PHE A 96 -1.70 4.52 0.61
C PHE A 96 -0.52 5.47 0.42
N VAL A 97 0.68 4.96 0.61
CA VAL A 97 1.95 5.61 0.31
C VAL A 97 2.48 4.99 -0.97
N ILE A 98 2.35 5.71 -2.08
CA ILE A 98 2.65 5.19 -3.42
C ILE A 98 3.91 5.83 -3.94
N ASP A 99 4.89 5.00 -4.25
CA ASP A 99 6.08 5.46 -4.94
C ASP A 99 5.76 5.96 -6.36
N ASP A 100 6.19 7.19 -6.64
CA ASP A 100 6.02 7.86 -7.93
C ASP A 100 7.31 7.98 -8.74
N SER A 101 8.32 7.16 -8.39
CA SER A 101 9.56 6.97 -9.14
C SER A 101 9.34 6.42 -10.57
N GLY A 102 10.40 6.47 -11.37
CA GLY A 102 10.36 6.18 -12.80
C GLY A 102 9.97 4.74 -13.18
N SER A 103 10.23 3.77 -12.32
CA SER A 103 10.01 2.34 -12.56
C SER A 103 8.60 1.87 -12.19
N MET A 104 7.88 2.61 -11.35
CA MET A 104 6.62 2.20 -10.72
C MET A 104 5.37 2.09 -11.63
N ALA A 105 5.53 2.16 -12.95
CA ALA A 105 4.39 2.21 -13.88
C ALA A 105 3.51 0.94 -13.79
N ASP A 106 4.13 -0.24 -13.80
CA ASP A 106 3.43 -1.52 -13.80
C ASP A 106 2.85 -1.82 -12.41
N GLU A 107 3.57 -1.47 -11.35
CA GLU A 107 3.19 -1.57 -9.95
C GLU A 107 1.94 -0.72 -9.66
N GLN A 108 1.92 0.55 -10.10
CA GLN A 108 0.76 1.42 -9.97
C GLN A 108 -0.45 0.90 -10.75
N ALA A 109 -0.24 0.31 -11.93
CA ALA A 109 -1.31 -0.33 -12.70
C ALA A 109 -1.86 -1.56 -11.96
N ASN A 110 -1.00 -2.42 -11.40
CA ASN A 110 -1.38 -3.58 -10.61
C ASN A 110 -2.16 -3.19 -9.35
N LEU A 111 -1.73 -2.12 -8.67
CA LEU A 111 -2.44 -1.54 -7.53
C LEU A 111 -3.83 -1.05 -7.92
N ALA A 112 -3.92 -0.22 -8.95
CA ALA A 112 -5.20 0.32 -9.43
C ALA A 112 -6.20 -0.78 -9.82
N ASN A 113 -5.71 -1.89 -10.38
CA ASN A 113 -6.54 -3.03 -10.75
C ASN A 113 -6.97 -3.88 -9.54
N SER A 114 -6.14 -3.99 -8.49
CA SER A 114 -6.39 -4.91 -7.37
C SER A 114 -7.20 -4.28 -6.22
N VAL A 115 -7.04 -2.98 -6.00
CA VAL A 115 -7.64 -2.29 -4.85
C VAL A 115 -9.18 -2.20 -4.89
N PRO A 116 -9.86 -2.05 -6.03
CA PRO A 116 -11.33 -2.14 -6.08
C PRO A 116 -11.88 -3.42 -5.44
N GLY A 117 -11.25 -4.58 -5.71
CA GLY A 117 -11.60 -5.86 -5.10
C GLY A 117 -11.34 -5.87 -3.60
N PHE A 118 -10.18 -5.39 -3.17
CA PHE A 118 -9.78 -5.26 -1.77
C PHE A 118 -10.77 -4.40 -0.95
N ILE A 119 -11.07 -3.20 -1.44
CA ILE A 119 -11.99 -2.28 -0.77
C ILE A 119 -13.37 -2.92 -0.65
N ASN A 120 -13.86 -3.59 -1.70
CA ASN A 120 -15.15 -4.29 -1.63
C ASN A 120 -15.16 -5.42 -0.61
N GLN A 121 -14.03 -6.12 -0.43
CA GLN A 121 -13.90 -7.13 0.62
C GLN A 121 -13.89 -6.50 2.01
N ILE A 122 -13.15 -5.40 2.23
CA ILE A 122 -13.19 -4.62 3.48
C ILE A 122 -14.61 -4.17 3.78
N LYS A 123 -15.33 -3.58 2.82
CA LYS A 123 -16.73 -3.17 3.00
C LYS A 123 -17.64 -4.32 3.44
N THR A 124 -17.35 -5.53 2.95
CA THR A 124 -18.16 -6.72 3.22
C THR A 124 -17.83 -7.32 4.58
N GLN A 125 -16.54 -7.44 4.90
CA GLN A 125 -16.03 -8.03 6.13
C GLN A 125 -16.25 -7.10 7.33
N LEU A 126 -16.10 -5.80 7.11
CA LEU A 126 -16.32 -4.75 8.09
C LEU A 126 -17.66 -4.05 7.88
N ALA A 127 -18.72 -4.80 7.54
CA ALA A 127 -20.04 -4.24 7.27
C ALA A 127 -20.64 -3.47 8.46
N ASP A 128 -20.15 -3.75 9.68
CA ASP A 128 -20.55 -3.08 10.92
C ASP A 128 -19.72 -1.81 11.21
N THR A 129 -18.81 -1.40 10.31
CA THR A 129 -18.12 -0.11 10.42
C THR A 129 -19.02 1.05 10.02
N GLU A 130 -18.91 2.14 10.77
CA GLU A 130 -19.58 3.42 10.57
C GLU A 130 -19.03 4.21 9.37
N GLY A 131 -17.82 3.88 8.88
CA GLY A 131 -17.26 4.48 7.66
C GLY A 131 -15.74 4.43 7.57
N TYR A 132 -15.21 4.63 6.37
CA TYR A 132 -13.77 4.62 6.12
C TYR A 132 -13.29 5.84 5.35
N ASN A 133 -12.08 6.28 5.68
CA ASN A 133 -11.37 7.31 4.93
C ASN A 133 -10.29 6.64 4.11
N ILE A 134 -10.17 6.99 2.82
CA ILE A 134 -9.11 6.45 1.95
C ILE A 134 -8.31 7.62 1.41
N GLY A 135 -7.03 7.67 1.80
CA GLY A 135 -6.07 8.69 1.41
C GLY A 135 -4.96 8.10 0.55
N VAL A 136 -4.41 8.91 -0.35
CA VAL A 136 -3.22 8.59 -1.15
C VAL A 136 -2.22 9.72 -0.97
N ILE A 137 -0.95 9.37 -0.72
CA ILE A 137 0.22 10.25 -0.75
C ILE A 137 1.31 9.63 -1.64
N THR A 138 2.32 10.40 -2.01
CA THR A 138 3.48 9.88 -2.77
C THR A 138 4.73 9.68 -1.90
N SER A 139 5.79 9.12 -2.47
CA SER A 139 7.11 8.96 -1.83
C SER A 139 7.89 10.28 -1.73
N ASP A 140 7.36 11.40 -2.24
CA ASP A 140 8.00 12.72 -2.18
C ASP A 140 7.03 13.91 -1.97
N ALA A 141 7.50 15.13 -2.27
CA ALA A 141 6.65 16.32 -2.35
C ALA A 141 5.95 16.40 -3.72
N TYR A 142 4.77 15.78 -3.83
CA TYR A 142 4.08 15.59 -5.11
C TYR A 142 3.81 16.90 -5.88
N ILE A 143 4.61 17.16 -6.90
CA ILE A 143 4.61 18.43 -7.64
C ILE A 143 3.37 18.66 -8.51
N PHE A 144 2.61 17.59 -8.81
CA PHE A 144 1.42 17.66 -9.65
C PHE A 144 0.11 17.85 -8.88
N ASN A 145 0.18 17.92 -7.54
CA ASN A 145 -0.99 18.11 -6.68
C ASN A 145 -1.62 19.51 -6.83
N ASP A 146 -2.66 19.77 -6.04
CA ASP A 146 -3.11 21.13 -5.77
C ASP A 146 -1.92 22.02 -5.35
N PRO A 147 -1.69 23.20 -5.96
CA PRO A 147 -0.58 24.09 -5.62
C PRO A 147 -0.49 24.47 -4.14
N ALA A 148 -1.61 24.46 -3.41
CA ALA A 148 -1.61 24.71 -1.96
C ALA A 148 -1.08 23.53 -1.14
N CYS A 149 -0.96 22.35 -1.75
CA CYS A 149 -0.62 21.07 -1.15
C CYS A 149 0.48 20.31 -1.93
N ILE A 150 1.42 21.05 -2.50
CA ILE A 150 2.71 20.50 -2.96
C ILE A 150 3.64 20.44 -1.75
N ALA A 151 3.50 19.38 -0.96
CA ALA A 151 4.26 19.12 0.25
C ALA A 151 4.33 17.61 0.52
N GLU A 152 5.38 17.17 1.20
CA GLU A 152 5.54 15.78 1.63
C GLU A 152 4.40 15.34 2.53
N GLY A 153 3.79 14.20 2.23
CA GLY A 153 2.67 13.65 3.00
C GLY A 153 1.32 14.35 2.78
N ALA A 154 1.22 15.30 1.84
CA ALA A 154 -0.05 15.93 1.51
C ALA A 154 -0.93 15.01 0.65
N LEU A 155 -2.22 14.85 1.02
CA LEU A 155 -3.15 14.00 0.28
C LEU A 155 -3.31 14.43 -1.19
N VAL A 156 -3.27 13.45 -2.08
CA VAL A 156 -3.41 13.60 -3.54
C VAL A 156 -4.87 13.91 -3.90
N THR A 157 -5.06 15.02 -4.61
CA THR A 157 -6.38 15.45 -5.12
C THR A 157 -6.44 15.63 -6.63
N ARG A 158 -5.26 15.61 -7.24
CA ARG A 158 -5.02 15.75 -8.67
C ARG A 158 -3.73 15.01 -8.97
N THR A 159 -3.69 14.32 -10.11
CA THR A 159 -2.50 13.64 -10.61
C THR A 159 -2.00 14.26 -11.91
N GLY A 160 -0.73 14.03 -12.24
CA GLY A 160 -0.06 14.52 -13.43
C GLY A 160 1.28 13.85 -13.65
N GLY A 161 1.90 14.13 -14.80
CA GLY A 161 3.16 13.49 -15.20
C GLY A 161 2.97 12.22 -16.04
N PRO A 162 4.08 11.60 -16.47
CA PRO A 162 4.06 10.33 -17.20
C PRO A 162 3.30 9.24 -16.43
N ASP A 163 2.60 8.37 -17.14
CA ASP A 163 1.86 7.19 -16.62
C ASP A 163 0.77 7.43 -15.56
N SER A 164 0.57 8.69 -15.14
CA SER A 164 -0.47 9.13 -14.23
C SER A 164 -1.86 9.10 -14.86
N SER A 165 -2.89 9.25 -14.02
CA SER A 165 -4.26 9.54 -14.51
C SER A 165 -4.40 10.92 -15.17
N ASN A 166 -3.45 11.84 -14.98
CA ASN A 166 -3.45 13.21 -15.50
C ASN A 166 -4.81 13.92 -15.34
N ALA A 167 -5.39 13.81 -14.14
CA ALA A 167 -6.77 14.22 -13.87
C ALA A 167 -6.91 14.88 -12.49
N THR A 168 -7.94 15.71 -12.35
CA THR A 168 -8.43 16.13 -11.04
C THR A 168 -9.33 15.03 -10.49
N CYS A 169 -8.98 14.48 -9.32
CA CYS A 169 -9.71 13.36 -8.71
C CYS A 169 -10.85 13.83 -7.81
N THR A 170 -10.83 15.09 -7.38
CA THR A 170 -11.90 15.75 -6.62
C THR A 170 -13.07 16.21 -7.51
N PRO A 171 -14.25 16.54 -6.94
CA PRO A 171 -14.60 16.45 -5.51
C PRO A 171 -14.73 15.00 -5.05
N PHE A 172 -14.32 14.75 -3.80
CA PHE A 172 -14.69 13.55 -3.04
C PHE A 172 -15.96 13.83 -2.23
N ALA A 173 -16.66 12.79 -1.80
CA ALA A 173 -17.98 12.90 -1.19
C ALA A 173 -17.98 13.70 0.12
N SER A 174 -16.91 13.58 0.92
CA SER A 174 -16.71 14.35 2.16
C SER A 174 -16.53 15.86 1.93
N GLY A 175 -16.16 16.27 0.71
CA GLY A 175 -15.68 17.61 0.41
C GLY A 175 -14.25 17.89 0.89
N LEU A 176 -13.61 16.92 1.54
CA LEU A 176 -12.21 16.96 1.99
C LEU A 176 -11.31 16.29 0.95
N ARG A 177 -10.05 16.03 1.32
CA ARG A 177 -8.98 15.58 0.42
C ARG A 177 -8.78 14.05 0.40
N PHE A 178 -9.72 13.31 0.97
CA PHE A 178 -9.77 11.85 1.00
C PHE A 178 -11.13 11.34 0.55
N MET A 179 -11.16 10.10 0.08
CA MET A 179 -12.37 9.40 -0.34
C MET A 179 -13.08 8.76 0.86
N THR A 180 -14.39 8.59 0.76
CA THR A 180 -15.19 7.85 1.76
C THR A 180 -16.03 6.76 1.11
N GLU A 181 -16.80 6.02 1.90
CA GLU A 181 -17.71 4.99 1.40
C GLU A 181 -18.79 5.50 0.44
N GLN A 182 -19.06 6.81 0.45
CA GLN A 182 -20.03 7.45 -0.44
C GLN A 182 -19.44 7.81 -1.81
N ASP A 183 -18.13 7.67 -2.01
CA ASP A 183 -17.49 7.87 -3.30
C ASP A 183 -17.64 6.64 -4.22
N ASP A 184 -17.60 6.88 -5.53
CA ASP A 184 -17.33 5.82 -6.51
C ASP A 184 -15.84 5.46 -6.43
N LEU A 185 -15.50 4.56 -5.50
CA LEU A 185 -14.11 4.22 -5.18
C LEU A 185 -13.37 3.61 -6.36
N ASP A 186 -14.03 2.85 -7.23
CA ASP A 186 -13.39 2.29 -8.42
C ASP A 186 -12.84 3.41 -9.30
N THR A 187 -13.64 4.46 -9.53
CA THR A 187 -13.22 5.63 -10.32
C THR A 187 -12.25 6.54 -9.54
N LYS A 188 -12.58 6.86 -8.29
CA LYS A 188 -11.87 7.86 -7.48
C LYS A 188 -10.51 7.35 -7.01
N PHE A 189 -10.44 6.11 -6.54
CA PHE A 189 -9.18 5.51 -6.13
C PHE A 189 -8.26 5.33 -7.32
N THR A 190 -8.75 4.77 -8.44
CA THR A 190 -7.94 4.62 -9.67
C THR A 190 -7.37 5.96 -10.14
N CYS A 191 -8.14 7.06 -10.02
CA CYS A 191 -7.64 8.39 -10.34
C CYS A 191 -6.47 8.80 -9.43
N ALA A 192 -6.64 8.65 -8.11
CA ALA A 192 -5.69 9.12 -7.11
C ALA A 192 -4.46 8.21 -6.98
N ALA A 193 -4.61 6.90 -7.18
CA ALA A 193 -3.56 5.91 -7.03
C ALA A 193 -2.58 5.86 -8.21
N ARG A 194 -3.01 6.28 -9.41
CA ARG A 194 -2.12 6.47 -10.56
C ARG A 194 -1.49 7.86 -10.52
N VAL A 195 -0.58 8.02 -9.57
CA VAL A 195 0.17 9.26 -9.31
C VAL A 195 1.19 9.54 -10.41
N GLY A 196 1.59 8.52 -11.18
CA GLY A 196 2.56 8.64 -12.27
C GLY A 196 3.97 8.33 -11.83
N THR A 197 4.90 8.43 -12.78
CA THR A 197 6.31 8.02 -12.65
C THR A 197 7.26 9.21 -12.80
N GLY A 198 6.79 10.39 -12.39
CA GLY A 198 7.49 11.67 -12.55
C GLY A 198 8.10 12.23 -11.27
N GLY A 199 8.14 11.42 -10.20
CA GLY A 199 8.66 11.77 -8.89
C GLY A 199 10.18 11.83 -8.83
N ASP A 200 10.68 12.17 -7.65
CA ASP A 200 12.10 12.21 -7.30
C ASP A 200 12.67 10.78 -7.17
N GLY A 201 13.83 10.54 -7.78
CA GLY A 201 14.58 9.28 -7.64
C GLY A 201 15.32 9.14 -6.31
N ASN A 202 14.87 9.88 -5.30
CA ASN A 202 15.28 9.79 -3.90
C ASN A 202 13.98 9.61 -3.11
N GLU A 203 13.49 8.39 -3.18
CA GLU A 203 12.21 7.94 -2.68
C GLU A 203 12.23 8.00 -1.15
N ARG A 204 11.21 8.64 -0.57
CA ARG A 204 11.13 8.89 0.87
C ARG A 204 9.77 8.49 1.46
N PRO A 205 9.29 7.25 1.21
CA PRO A 205 7.97 6.81 1.67
C PRO A 205 7.80 6.92 3.19
N MET A 206 8.85 6.68 3.98
CA MET A 206 8.75 6.77 5.45
C MET A 206 8.66 8.22 5.93
N GLN A 207 9.36 9.15 5.29
CA GLN A 207 9.26 10.57 5.59
C GLN A 207 7.88 11.14 5.25
N THR A 208 7.33 10.79 4.08
CA THR A 208 6.00 11.27 3.67
C THR A 208 4.90 10.65 4.52
N LEU A 209 5.01 9.37 4.90
CA LEU A 209 4.11 8.73 5.85
C LEU A 209 4.05 9.49 7.18
N ILE A 210 5.19 9.75 7.80
CA ILE A 210 5.27 10.45 9.09
C ILE A 210 4.71 11.88 8.95
N ALA A 211 5.03 12.58 7.85
CA ALA A 211 4.49 13.90 7.59
C ALA A 211 2.96 13.88 7.44
N ALA A 212 2.41 12.87 6.75
CA ALA A 212 0.99 12.74 6.50
C ALA A 212 0.16 12.53 7.77
N LEU A 213 0.75 11.85 8.77
CA LEU A 213 0.12 11.57 10.06
C LEU A 213 0.32 12.69 11.09
N SER A 214 1.00 13.78 10.74
CA SER A 214 1.30 14.86 11.67
C SER A 214 0.13 15.81 11.93
N ASP A 215 0.07 16.38 13.14
CA ASP A 215 -0.89 17.44 13.51
C ASP A 215 -0.87 18.64 12.54
N ALA A 216 0.31 18.95 11.99
CA ALA A 216 0.48 20.05 11.04
C ALA A 216 -0.29 19.82 9.75
N MET A 217 -0.33 18.57 9.26
CA MET A 217 -1.11 18.20 8.08
C MET A 217 -2.60 18.00 8.38
N ALA A 218 -2.94 17.60 9.60
CA ALA A 218 -4.33 17.41 10.04
C ALA A 218 -5.05 18.70 10.48
N ALA A 219 -4.31 19.81 10.67
CA ALA A 219 -4.87 21.08 11.14
C ALA A 219 -6.02 21.60 10.23
N PRO A 220 -6.96 22.40 10.76
CA PRO A 220 -8.04 22.96 9.96
C PRO A 220 -7.54 23.75 8.75
N GLY A 221 -8.00 23.40 7.54
CA GLY A 221 -7.58 23.95 6.26
C GLY A 221 -6.25 23.41 5.72
N ALA A 222 -5.57 22.50 6.43
CA ALA A 222 -4.34 21.86 5.96
C ALA A 222 -4.65 20.67 5.02
N CYS A 223 -3.61 20.10 4.44
CA CYS A 223 -3.74 19.19 3.31
C CYS A 223 -4.32 17.81 3.67
N ASN A 224 -4.35 17.45 4.96
CA ASN A 224 -4.89 16.19 5.46
C ASN A 224 -5.97 16.41 6.53
N GLU A 225 -6.60 17.60 6.54
CA GLU A 225 -7.68 17.92 7.48
C GLU A 225 -8.74 16.81 7.51
N GLY A 226 -9.01 16.29 8.71
CA GLY A 226 -10.06 15.31 8.97
C GLY A 226 -9.79 13.88 8.47
N PHE A 227 -8.59 13.60 7.94
CA PHE A 227 -8.25 12.27 7.46
C PHE A 227 -8.01 11.26 8.59
N LEU A 228 -7.05 11.55 9.48
CA LEU A 228 -6.69 10.68 10.59
C LEU A 228 -7.64 10.90 11.76
N ARG A 229 -8.41 9.88 12.13
CA ARG A 229 -9.39 9.91 13.22
C ARG A 229 -8.88 9.10 14.41
N ASP A 230 -8.96 9.67 15.61
CA ASP A 230 -8.49 9.01 16.83
C ASP A 230 -9.25 7.68 17.08
N ASP A 231 -10.54 7.64 16.79
CA ASP A 231 -11.43 6.48 16.97
C ASP A 231 -11.53 5.53 15.76
N ALA A 232 -10.56 5.59 14.84
CA ALA A 232 -10.46 4.68 13.69
C ALA A 232 -9.20 3.80 13.75
N LEU A 233 -9.30 2.57 13.25
CA LEU A 233 -8.13 1.74 12.95
C LEU A 233 -7.34 2.38 11.80
N LEU A 234 -6.03 2.58 11.96
CA LEU A 234 -5.18 3.06 10.88
C LEU A 234 -4.61 1.86 10.10
N VAL A 235 -4.83 1.84 8.79
CA VAL A 235 -4.24 0.86 7.87
C VAL A 235 -3.33 1.62 6.92
N VAL A 236 -2.02 1.39 7.02
CA VAL A 236 -1.03 1.97 6.11
C VAL A 236 -0.66 0.94 5.06
N VAL A 237 -0.73 1.32 3.78
CA VAL A 237 -0.30 0.51 2.64
C VAL A 237 0.87 1.22 1.96
N ILE A 238 2.07 0.67 2.10
CA ILE A 238 3.28 1.18 1.45
C ILE A 238 3.52 0.36 0.20
N ILE A 239 3.75 1.01 -0.94
CA ILE A 239 4.16 0.36 -2.19
C ILE A 239 5.34 1.11 -2.79
N THR A 240 6.44 0.39 -2.98
CA THR A 240 7.68 0.89 -3.58
C THR A 240 8.51 -0.29 -4.09
N ASP A 241 9.18 -0.13 -5.22
CA ASP A 241 10.17 -1.06 -5.73
C ASP A 241 11.59 -0.69 -5.28
N GLU A 242 11.73 0.27 -4.38
CA GLU A 242 12.99 0.80 -3.87
C GLU A 242 13.24 0.48 -2.40
N GLU A 243 14.52 0.55 -2.02
CA GLU A 243 14.92 0.73 -0.62
C GLU A 243 14.65 2.19 -0.21
N ASP A 244 14.19 2.40 1.02
CA ASP A 244 14.22 3.72 1.64
C ASP A 244 15.57 3.86 2.40
N ASP A 245 16.70 3.85 1.66
CA ASP A 245 18.05 3.87 2.23
C ASP A 245 18.94 5.04 1.77
N HIS A 246 20.14 5.06 2.36
CA HIS A 246 21.22 5.94 2.00
C HIS A 246 22.04 5.31 0.87
N GLU A 247 21.50 5.25 -0.35
CA GLU A 247 22.28 4.81 -1.49
C GLU A 247 23.14 5.94 -2.08
N ILE A 248 24.21 5.55 -2.77
CA ILE A 248 24.78 6.38 -3.81
C ILE A 248 24.18 5.82 -5.08
N ASP A 249 23.33 6.61 -5.75
CA ASP A 249 22.78 6.23 -7.05
C ASP A 249 23.93 5.70 -7.91
N GLY A 250 23.88 4.41 -8.25
CA GLY A 250 24.94 3.74 -9.00
C GLY A 250 25.24 4.43 -10.34
N CYS A 251 24.27 5.17 -10.86
CA CYS A 251 24.20 5.68 -12.21
C CYS A 251 24.67 7.13 -12.30
N LEU A 252 24.18 8.02 -11.42
CA LEU A 252 24.61 9.42 -11.36
C LEU A 252 25.66 9.68 -10.26
N GLN A 253 25.98 8.67 -9.44
CA GLN A 253 26.92 8.76 -8.32
C GLN A 253 26.55 9.91 -7.35
N GLN A 254 25.25 10.17 -7.21
CA GLN A 254 24.73 11.15 -6.27
C GLN A 254 24.24 10.44 -5.01
N PRO A 255 24.50 10.98 -3.81
CA PRO A 255 23.91 10.44 -2.59
C PRO A 255 22.39 10.65 -2.62
N GLN A 256 21.64 9.55 -2.53
CA GLN A 256 20.20 9.52 -2.28
C GLN A 256 20.03 9.08 -0.83
N PRO A 257 19.81 10.02 0.11
CA PRO A 257 19.79 9.67 1.51
C PRO A 257 18.49 8.97 1.95
N GLY A 258 17.47 8.85 1.09
CA GLY A 258 16.17 8.34 1.52
C GLY A 258 15.58 9.15 2.68
N SER A 259 14.69 8.53 3.43
CA SER A 259 13.99 9.10 4.57
C SER A 259 14.93 9.25 5.76
N SER A 260 14.79 10.37 6.47
CA SER A 260 15.52 10.59 7.71
C SER A 260 15.04 9.65 8.84
N GLY A 261 15.96 9.24 9.71
CA GLY A 261 15.69 8.35 10.84
C GLY A 261 15.78 6.88 10.45
N ASP A 262 15.55 5.98 11.39
CA ASP A 262 15.63 4.52 11.23
C ASP A 262 14.30 3.82 11.57
N PRO A 263 14.11 2.53 11.21
CA PRO A 263 12.86 1.80 11.44
C PRO A 263 12.25 1.95 12.84
N PRO A 264 13.02 1.87 13.96
CA PRO A 264 12.46 2.09 15.29
C PRO A 264 11.92 3.51 15.51
N GLN A 265 12.54 4.53 14.91
CA GLN A 265 12.08 5.91 15.02
C GLN A 265 10.81 6.15 14.20
N TRP A 266 10.71 5.52 13.02
CA TRP A 266 9.51 5.56 12.20
C TRP A 266 8.35 4.82 12.89
N PHE A 267 8.62 3.66 13.48
CA PHE A 267 7.66 2.93 14.31
C PHE A 267 7.12 3.79 15.44
N ASP A 268 8.00 4.39 16.25
CA ASP A 268 7.60 5.26 17.36
C ASP A 268 6.74 6.44 16.88
N ALA A 269 7.06 7.04 15.72
CA ALA A 269 6.31 8.15 15.16
C ALA A 269 4.90 7.75 14.69
N VAL A 270 4.76 6.60 14.04
CA VAL A 270 3.47 6.09 13.55
C VAL A 270 2.59 5.64 14.73
N VAL A 271 3.17 4.98 15.73
CA VAL A 271 2.47 4.58 16.97
C VAL A 271 2.03 5.81 17.77
N ALA A 272 2.84 6.87 17.82
CA ALA A 272 2.46 8.12 18.47
C ALA A 272 1.24 8.79 17.81
N ALA A 273 1.03 8.61 16.51
CA ALA A 273 -0.13 9.14 15.79
C ALA A 273 -1.46 8.46 16.18
N LYS A 274 -1.41 7.33 16.90
CA LYS A 274 -2.56 6.59 17.45
C LYS A 274 -2.49 6.48 18.97
N ASP A 275 -2.14 7.58 19.64
CA ASP A 275 -2.08 7.69 21.10
C ASP A 275 -1.14 6.68 21.80
N GLY A 276 -0.16 6.15 21.06
CA GLY A 276 0.74 5.12 21.58
C GLY A 276 0.15 3.71 21.56
N ILE A 277 -1.01 3.50 20.93
CA ILE A 277 -1.71 2.21 20.88
C ILE A 277 -1.35 1.51 19.57
N GLU A 278 -0.28 0.72 19.60
CA GLU A 278 0.22 -0.02 18.43
C GLU A 278 -0.83 -0.96 17.81
N SER A 279 -1.66 -1.61 18.62
CA SER A 279 -2.71 -2.52 18.13
C SER A 279 -3.80 -1.83 17.29
N ASN A 280 -3.85 -0.49 17.29
CA ASN A 280 -4.74 0.28 16.44
C ASN A 280 -4.14 0.58 15.04
N ILE A 281 -3.04 -0.09 14.68
CA ILE A 281 -2.29 0.15 13.45
C ILE A 281 -2.05 -1.17 12.72
N VAL A 282 -2.36 -1.18 11.43
CA VAL A 282 -2.01 -2.23 10.48
C VAL A 282 -1.03 -1.65 9.47
N VAL A 283 0.07 -2.34 9.21
CA VAL A 283 1.06 -1.93 8.21
C VAL A 283 1.20 -3.02 7.16
N LEU A 284 0.87 -2.66 5.92
CA LEU A 284 0.89 -3.52 4.75
C LEU A 284 1.96 -2.98 3.79
N SER A 285 2.97 -3.78 3.45
CA SER A 285 4.07 -3.34 2.58
C SER A 285 4.19 -4.24 1.36
N LEU A 286 3.96 -3.67 0.18
CA LEU A 286 4.31 -4.27 -1.10
C LEU A 286 5.67 -3.74 -1.51
N VAL A 287 6.71 -4.53 -1.26
CA VAL A 287 8.11 -4.12 -1.48
C VAL A 287 8.93 -5.26 -2.09
N GLY A 288 10.17 -4.99 -2.49
CA GLY A 288 11.10 -6.07 -2.86
C GLY A 288 11.52 -6.90 -1.64
N PRO A 289 11.14 -8.19 -1.58
CA PRO A 289 11.34 -9.01 -0.38
C PRO A 289 12.78 -9.57 -0.28
N LYS A 290 13.12 -10.09 0.91
CA LYS A 290 14.39 -10.79 1.13
C LYS A 290 14.43 -12.14 0.36
N PRO A 291 15.62 -12.64 -0.02
CA PRO A 291 15.77 -14.00 -0.57
C PRO A 291 15.13 -15.08 0.32
N PRO A 292 14.56 -16.16 -0.26
CA PRO A 292 14.70 -16.60 -1.66
C PRO A 292 13.67 -16.02 -2.63
N ASN A 293 12.73 -15.19 -2.17
CA ASN A 293 11.64 -14.66 -3.00
C ASN A 293 11.95 -13.28 -3.60
N ALA A 294 13.23 -12.89 -3.64
CA ALA A 294 13.65 -11.58 -4.12
C ALA A 294 13.15 -11.31 -5.54
N CYS A 295 12.74 -10.07 -5.79
CA CYS A 295 12.39 -9.61 -7.13
C CYS A 295 13.61 -9.67 -8.07
N PRO A 296 13.39 -9.70 -9.39
CA PRO A 296 14.46 -9.42 -10.34
C PRO A 296 15.15 -8.10 -9.98
N ALA A 297 16.48 -8.04 -10.14
CA ALA A 297 17.22 -6.83 -9.84
C ALA A 297 16.82 -5.71 -10.82
N LEU A 298 16.48 -4.56 -10.27
CA LEU A 298 16.19 -3.34 -11.02
C LEU A 298 17.51 -2.77 -11.58
N ASP A 299 17.60 -2.57 -12.89
CA ASP A 299 18.75 -1.88 -13.51
C ASP A 299 18.48 -0.38 -13.66
N LYS A 300 18.66 0.35 -12.57
CA LYS A 300 18.51 1.81 -12.50
C LYS A 300 19.34 2.56 -13.57
N CYS A 301 20.45 1.98 -14.04
CA CYS A 301 21.44 2.70 -14.86
C CYS A 301 21.19 2.63 -16.35
N THR A 302 20.41 1.66 -16.81
CA THR A 302 20.03 1.56 -18.21
C THR A 302 18.56 1.92 -18.46
N GLY A 303 17.88 2.44 -17.42
CA GLY A 303 16.45 2.72 -17.46
C GLY A 303 15.63 1.44 -17.39
N GLY A 304 16.11 0.45 -16.63
CA GLY A 304 15.31 -0.70 -16.24
C GLY A 304 14.10 -0.23 -15.44
N ILE A 305 12.94 -0.74 -15.82
CA ILE A 305 11.64 -0.44 -15.21
C ILE A 305 11.00 -1.71 -14.62
N ASP A 306 11.69 -2.85 -14.75
CA ASP A 306 11.21 -4.15 -14.26
C ASP A 306 12.12 -4.63 -13.14
N GLY A 307 11.56 -4.88 -11.95
CA GLY A 307 12.30 -5.42 -10.82
C GLY A 307 11.92 -4.73 -9.51
N ALA A 308 12.68 -5.03 -8.46
CA ALA A 308 12.67 -4.23 -7.23
C ALA A 308 13.95 -4.46 -6.44
N GLU A 309 14.40 -3.43 -5.74
CA GLU A 309 15.42 -3.53 -4.71
C GLU A 309 14.86 -4.17 -3.44
N GLN A 310 15.76 -4.78 -2.67
CA GLN A 310 15.36 -5.37 -1.39
C GLN A 310 15.18 -4.28 -0.33
N ALA A 311 13.93 -3.91 -0.04
CA ALA A 311 13.55 -2.86 0.90
C ALA A 311 13.76 -3.26 2.38
N THR A 312 15.02 -3.41 2.80
CA THR A 312 15.37 -4.00 4.10
C THR A 312 14.83 -3.19 5.28
N ARG A 313 14.96 -1.87 5.24
CA ARG A 313 14.51 -0.98 6.32
C ARG A 313 12.99 -0.91 6.41
N ILE A 314 12.29 -0.92 5.27
CA ILE A 314 10.81 -0.96 5.25
C ILE A 314 10.31 -2.31 5.77
N ILE A 315 10.95 -3.42 5.39
CA ILE A 315 10.65 -4.76 5.92
C ILE A 315 10.83 -4.78 7.44
N GLU A 316 11.96 -4.26 7.95
CA GLU A 316 12.20 -4.19 9.39
C GLU A 316 11.15 -3.34 10.11
N PHE A 317 10.76 -2.19 9.55
CA PHE A 317 9.69 -1.35 10.08
C PHE A 317 8.36 -2.10 10.15
N THR A 318 7.97 -2.77 9.08
CA THR A 318 6.69 -3.49 9.00
C THR A 318 6.64 -4.67 9.96
N GLU A 319 7.75 -5.41 10.11
CA GLU A 319 7.87 -6.52 11.06
C GLU A 319 7.82 -6.10 12.54
N MET A 320 7.91 -4.80 12.86
CA MET A 320 7.74 -4.29 14.22
C MET A 320 6.28 -4.22 14.67
N PHE A 321 5.32 -4.20 13.74
CA PHE A 321 3.89 -4.15 14.06
C PHE A 321 3.31 -5.55 14.25
N THR A 322 2.44 -5.69 15.25
CA THR A 322 1.63 -6.89 15.51
C THR A 322 0.83 -7.28 14.28
N TYR A 323 0.26 -6.28 13.58
CA TYR A 323 -0.50 -6.44 12.35
C TYR A 323 0.30 -5.95 11.13
N GLY A 324 1.58 -6.34 11.06
CA GLY A 324 2.46 -6.13 9.92
C GLY A 324 2.36 -7.25 8.87
N PHE A 325 2.29 -6.91 7.58
CA PHE A 325 2.27 -7.89 6.49
C PHE A 325 3.06 -7.43 5.27
N ILE A 326 3.89 -8.33 4.74
CA ILE A 326 4.78 -8.03 3.62
C ILE A 326 4.37 -8.86 2.40
N GLY A 327 4.12 -8.16 1.30
CA GLY A 327 3.90 -8.71 -0.03
C GLY A 327 5.05 -8.39 -0.97
N GLN A 328 5.02 -9.00 -2.15
CA GLN A 328 6.05 -8.79 -3.18
C GLN A 328 5.55 -7.77 -4.19
N VAL A 329 6.28 -6.66 -4.34
CA VAL A 329 5.92 -5.59 -5.28
C VAL A 329 5.98 -6.04 -6.75
N CYS A 330 6.92 -6.93 -7.09
CA CYS A 330 7.02 -7.51 -8.44
C CYS A 330 6.01 -8.66 -8.71
N ALA A 331 5.04 -8.88 -7.82
CA ALA A 331 4.00 -9.87 -8.08
C ALA A 331 3.16 -9.46 -9.30
N PRO A 332 2.73 -10.42 -10.15
CA PRO A 332 1.93 -10.12 -11.33
C PRO A 332 0.51 -9.58 -11.03
N SER A 333 0.11 -9.63 -9.75
CA SER A 333 -1.13 -9.08 -9.22
C SER A 333 -1.02 -8.93 -7.70
N TYR A 334 -1.68 -7.93 -7.13
CA TYR A 334 -1.76 -7.73 -5.68
C TYR A 334 -3.06 -8.25 -5.08
N GLU A 335 -3.96 -8.83 -5.87
CA GLU A 335 -5.19 -9.44 -5.33
C GLU A 335 -4.91 -10.48 -4.24
N PRO A 336 -3.94 -11.42 -4.37
CA PRO A 336 -3.67 -12.39 -3.32
C PRO A 336 -3.16 -11.74 -2.03
N PHE A 337 -2.30 -10.72 -2.16
CA PHE A 337 -1.79 -9.96 -1.02
C PHE A 337 -2.94 -9.27 -0.27
N PHE A 338 -3.81 -8.58 -1.01
CA PHE A 338 -4.94 -7.87 -0.42
C PHE A 338 -5.98 -8.82 0.19
N GLN A 339 -6.20 -10.01 -0.39
CA GLN A 339 -7.09 -11.02 0.18
C GLN A 339 -6.60 -11.51 1.56
N GLU A 340 -5.30 -11.73 1.71
CA GLU A 340 -4.71 -12.12 2.99
C GLU A 340 -4.73 -10.96 3.99
N ALA A 341 -4.43 -9.75 3.53
CA ALA A 341 -4.46 -8.54 4.33
C ALA A 341 -5.83 -8.26 4.98
N VAL A 342 -6.95 -8.63 4.34
CA VAL A 342 -8.27 -8.41 4.96
C VAL A 342 -8.42 -9.16 6.29
N SER A 343 -7.91 -10.39 6.38
CA SER A 343 -7.96 -11.17 7.62
C SER A 343 -7.13 -10.58 8.76
N ILE A 344 -6.03 -9.90 8.40
CA ILE A 344 -5.17 -9.18 9.35
C ILE A 344 -5.89 -7.92 9.85
N ILE A 345 -6.55 -7.19 8.96
CA ILE A 345 -7.37 -6.02 9.31
C ILE A 345 -8.55 -6.42 10.19
N GLU A 346 -9.26 -7.51 9.88
CA GLU A 346 -10.33 -8.04 10.74
C GLU A 346 -9.81 -8.33 12.15
N SER A 347 -8.67 -9.02 12.27
CA SER A 347 -8.07 -9.33 13.56
C SER A 347 -7.67 -8.07 14.34
N ALA A 348 -7.08 -7.08 13.65
CA ALA A 348 -6.74 -5.79 14.26
C ALA A 348 -7.99 -5.00 14.70
N CYS A 349 -9.08 -5.12 13.93
CA CYS A 349 -10.35 -4.50 14.29
C CYS A 349 -10.97 -5.13 15.53
N ASP A 350 -10.90 -6.46 15.69
CA ASP A 350 -11.40 -7.15 16.88
C ASP A 350 -10.63 -6.74 18.15
N ASP A 351 -9.32 -6.49 18.02
CA ASP A 351 -8.43 -6.06 19.10
C ASP A 351 -8.32 -4.53 19.25
N PHE A 352 -9.11 -3.76 18.49
CA PHE A 352 -9.06 -2.30 18.49
C PHE A 352 -9.41 -1.73 19.88
N VAL A 353 -8.61 -0.78 20.35
CA VAL A 353 -8.81 -0.10 21.63
C VAL A 353 -9.14 1.37 21.38
N PRO A 354 -10.40 1.82 21.58
CA PRO A 354 -10.74 3.23 21.44
C PRO A 354 -9.89 4.10 22.36
N PRO A 355 -9.45 5.29 21.90
CA PRO A 355 -8.74 6.24 22.75
C PRO A 355 -9.65 6.67 23.92
N GLY A 356 -9.06 6.73 25.12
CA GLY A 356 -9.76 7.00 26.39
C GLY A 356 -9.97 8.48 26.71
#